data_AF-A0A3D5YN16-F1
#
_entry.id   AF-A0A3D5YN16-F1
#
_cell.length_a   1.000
_cell.length_b   1.000
_cell.length_c   1.000
_cell.angle_alpha   90.00
_cell.angle_beta   90.00
_cell.angle_gamma   90.00
#
_symmetry.space_group_name_H-M   'P 1'
#
loop_
_entity.id
_entity.type
_entity.pdbx_description
1 polymer ?
#
loop_
_entity_poly.entity_id
_entity_poly.type
_entity_poly.pdbx_seq_one_letter_code
_entity_poly.pdbx_strand_id
1 'polypeptide(L)'
;MASVVLASLSSARQKGADAKIQAQISNMRSQSLLYSGIGTAFTASQCPIGASATNTLFETANNGLGNLFEGLDIPATRCVSSLGLPADGATWAVSSSLSSGVFCVDSSGWASTKNRSGVAYTTLDTAFTVAQTQCN
;
A
#
# COMPACT_ATOMS: atom_id res chain seq x y z
N MET A 1 -24.23 -30.11 -9.52
CA MET A 1 -24.17 -28.74 -10.08
C MET A 1 -24.07 -27.62 -9.02
N ALA A 2 -24.22 -27.89 -7.71
CA ALA A 2 -24.08 -26.87 -6.65
C ALA A 2 -22.62 -26.44 -6.34
N SER A 3 -21.63 -27.29 -6.64
CA SER A 3 -20.20 -26.99 -6.38
C SER A 3 -19.64 -25.89 -7.27
N VAL A 4 -20.12 -25.76 -8.52
CA VAL A 4 -19.67 -24.73 -9.47
C VAL A 4 -20.18 -23.34 -9.06
N VAL A 5 -21.39 -23.27 -8.48
CA VAL A 5 -21.96 -22.01 -7.97
C VAL A 5 -21.24 -21.57 -6.69
N LEU A 6 -20.90 -22.50 -5.81
CA LEU A 6 -20.16 -22.18 -4.58
C LEU A 6 -18.72 -21.74 -4.89
N ALA A 7 -18.06 -22.41 -5.85
CA ALA A 7 -16.72 -22.03 -6.31
C ALA A 7 -16.70 -20.66 -6.99
N SER A 8 -17.67 -20.36 -7.85
CA SER A 8 -17.78 -19.06 -8.51
C SER A 8 -18.09 -17.94 -7.52
N LEU A 9 -18.98 -18.16 -6.54
CA LEU A 9 -19.26 -17.19 -5.48
C LEU A 9 -18.04 -16.93 -4.59
N SER A 10 -17.28 -17.97 -4.25
CA SER A 10 -16.05 -17.85 -3.48
C SER A 10 -15.01 -17.00 -4.22
N SER A 11 -14.81 -17.26 -5.52
CA SER A 11 -13.92 -16.46 -6.36
C SER A 11 -14.36 -15.00 -6.51
N ALA A 12 -15.67 -14.74 -6.66
CA ALA A 12 -16.20 -13.39 -6.76
C ALA A 12 -15.96 -12.56 -5.48
N ARG A 13 -16.09 -13.19 -4.30
CA ARG A 13 -15.81 -12.55 -3.01
C ARG A 13 -14.33 -12.19 -2.86
N GLN A 14 -13.43 -13.08 -3.26
CA GLN A 14 -11.98 -12.83 -3.23
C GLN A 14 -11.61 -11.66 -4.14
N LYS A 15 -12.16 -11.60 -5.36
CA LYS A 15 -11.96 -10.46 -6.27
C LYS A 15 -12.50 -9.14 -5.71
N GLY A 16 -13.63 -9.19 -4.99
CA GLY A 16 -14.19 -8.02 -4.30
C GLY A 16 -13.30 -7.51 -3.17
N ALA A 17 -12.72 -8.43 -2.38
CA ALA A 17 -11.75 -8.08 -1.35
C ALA A 17 -10.48 -7.47 -1.95
N ASP A 18 -9.95 -8.05 -3.03
CA ASP A 18 -8.79 -7.52 -3.74
C ASP A 18 -9.05 -6.13 -4.31
N ALA A 19 -10.23 -5.92 -4.93
CA ALA A 19 -10.61 -4.61 -5.45
C ALA A 19 -10.72 -3.55 -4.34
N LYS A 20 -11.19 -3.93 -3.15
CA LYS A 20 -11.21 -3.04 -1.99
C LYS A 20 -9.80 -2.66 -1.57
N ILE A 21 -8.88 -3.62 -1.45
CA ILE A 21 -7.47 -3.36 -1.10
C ILE A 21 -6.84 -2.42 -2.12
N GLN A 22 -6.99 -2.72 -3.42
CA GLN A 22 -6.47 -1.90 -4.51
C GLN A 22 -7.00 -0.46 -4.46
N ALA A 23 -8.31 -0.29 -4.25
CA ALA A 23 -8.92 1.04 -4.15
C ALA A 23 -8.43 1.80 -2.92
N GLN A 24 -8.35 1.15 -1.75
CA GLN A 24 -7.87 1.78 -0.52
C GLN A 24 -6.44 2.28 -0.66
N ILE A 25 -5.51 1.44 -1.13
CA ILE A 25 -4.11 1.86 -1.25
C ILE A 25 -3.87 2.80 -2.44
N SER A 26 -4.70 2.76 -3.48
CA SER A 26 -4.65 3.77 -4.57
C SER A 26 -5.08 5.15 -4.09
N ASN A 27 -6.09 5.23 -3.22
CA ASN A 27 -6.56 6.49 -2.63
C ASN A 27 -5.52 7.16 -1.71
N MET A 28 -4.54 6.38 -1.19
CA MET A 28 -3.43 6.94 -0.41
C MET A 28 -2.63 7.98 -1.18
N ARG A 29 -2.64 7.95 -2.52
CA ARG A 29 -1.97 8.97 -3.32
C ARG A 29 -2.51 10.36 -3.09
N SER A 30 -3.83 10.52 -3.26
CA SER A 30 -4.48 11.81 -3.05
C SER A 30 -4.32 12.28 -1.60
N GLN A 31 -4.44 11.36 -0.64
CA GLN A 31 -4.27 11.68 0.78
C GLN A 31 -2.83 12.10 1.12
N SER A 32 -1.82 11.48 0.50
CA SER A 32 -0.41 11.77 0.77
C SER A 32 -0.02 13.21 0.45
N LEU A 33 -0.68 13.81 -0.54
CA LEU A 33 -0.46 15.21 -0.93
C LEU A 33 -1.07 16.21 0.06
N LEU A 34 -2.00 15.77 0.90
CA LEU A 34 -2.63 16.58 1.95
C LEU A 34 -1.88 16.51 3.28
N TYR A 35 -0.86 15.65 3.37
CA TYR A 35 -0.07 15.47 4.58
C TYR A 35 0.69 16.75 4.94
N SER A 36 0.54 17.19 6.19
CA SER A 36 1.10 18.45 6.69
C SER A 36 1.96 18.30 7.94
N GLY A 37 2.43 17.08 8.23
CA GLY A 37 3.27 16.79 9.40
C GLY A 37 4.76 17.08 9.14
N ILE A 38 5.64 16.40 9.89
CA ILE A 38 7.10 16.60 9.75
C ILE A 38 7.65 15.82 8.55
N GLY A 39 7.08 14.64 8.26
CA GLY A 39 7.57 13.77 7.18
C GLY A 39 8.88 13.08 7.53
N THR A 40 9.00 12.47 8.71
CA THR A 40 10.15 11.64 9.03
C THR A 40 10.22 10.42 8.12
N ALA A 41 11.44 10.01 7.77
CA ALA A 41 11.63 8.81 6.97
C ALA A 41 11.13 7.57 7.74
N PHE A 42 10.49 6.66 7.02
CA PHE A 42 10.04 5.38 7.53
C PHE A 42 10.75 4.27 6.76
N THR A 43 11.62 3.54 7.47
CA THR A 43 12.32 2.40 6.88
C THR A 43 11.33 1.33 6.48
N ALA A 44 11.59 0.79 5.31
CA ALA A 44 10.74 -0.14 4.63
C ALA A 44 10.45 -1.39 5.50
N SER A 45 9.19 -1.52 5.92
CA SER A 45 8.78 -2.54 6.90
C SER A 45 7.26 -2.75 6.86
N GLN A 46 6.74 -3.56 7.78
CA GLN A 46 5.30 -3.69 7.97
C GLN A 46 4.69 -2.31 8.27
N CYS A 47 3.56 -1.98 7.64
CA CYS A 47 2.94 -0.70 7.90
C CYS A 47 2.50 -0.56 9.36
N PRO A 48 2.76 0.61 9.97
CA PRO A 48 2.34 0.87 11.33
C PRO A 48 0.82 1.02 11.38
N ILE A 49 0.21 0.51 12.44
CA ILE A 49 -1.21 0.75 12.74
C ILE A 49 -1.28 1.88 13.77
N GLY A 50 -2.04 2.93 13.48
CA GLY A 50 -2.35 3.97 14.46
C GLY A 50 -1.12 4.80 14.90
N ALA A 51 -1.04 5.09 16.20
CA ALA A 51 -0.09 6.05 16.77
C ALA A 51 1.41 5.66 16.68
N SER A 52 1.73 4.43 16.28
CA SER A 52 3.11 3.93 16.18
C SER A 52 3.95 4.62 15.09
N ALA A 53 3.33 5.41 14.22
CA ALA A 53 3.97 6.07 13.09
C ALA A 53 4.23 7.58 13.30
N THR A 54 4.35 8.04 14.54
CA THR A 54 4.38 9.48 14.87
C THR A 54 5.40 10.24 14.02
N ASN A 55 4.98 11.40 13.47
CA ASN A 55 5.77 12.27 12.60
C ASN A 55 6.13 11.71 11.22
N THR A 56 5.72 10.48 10.88
CA THR A 56 5.90 9.90 9.54
C THR A 56 4.65 10.15 8.69
N LEU A 57 4.77 9.96 7.37
CA LEU A 57 3.62 9.97 6.45
C LEU A 57 2.49 9.00 6.85
N PHE A 58 2.83 7.91 7.57
CA PHE A 58 1.91 6.84 7.93
C PHE A 58 1.16 7.07 9.25
N GLU A 59 1.26 8.25 9.84
CA GLU A 59 0.50 8.62 11.04
C GLU A 59 -0.98 8.88 10.77
N THR A 60 -1.79 8.87 11.83
CA THR A 60 -3.23 9.20 11.76
C THR A 60 -3.53 10.70 11.93
N ALA A 61 -2.56 11.47 12.42
CA ALA A 61 -2.62 12.92 12.56
C ALA A 61 -2.19 13.63 11.28
N ASN A 62 -2.35 14.96 11.22
CA ASN A 62 -1.82 15.82 10.15
C ASN A 62 -2.18 15.37 8.71
N ASN A 63 -3.37 14.76 8.54
CA ASN A 63 -3.82 14.17 7.28
C ASN A 63 -2.91 13.05 6.74
N GLY A 64 -2.19 12.34 7.61
CA GLY A 64 -1.38 11.19 7.24
C GLY A 64 -2.21 9.99 6.77
N LEU A 65 -1.50 8.96 6.30
CA LEU A 65 -2.10 7.77 5.67
C LEU A 65 -2.63 6.74 6.68
N GLY A 66 -2.39 6.94 7.98
CA GLY A 66 -2.67 5.96 9.03
C GLY A 66 -4.11 5.42 9.02
N ASN A 67 -5.09 6.29 8.78
CA ASN A 67 -6.50 5.90 8.75
C ASN A 67 -6.86 5.06 7.51
N LEU A 68 -6.10 5.16 6.41
CA LEU A 68 -6.33 4.38 5.19
C LEU A 68 -5.84 2.93 5.32
N PHE A 69 -5.07 2.62 6.37
CA PHE A 69 -4.72 1.25 6.73
C PHE A 69 -5.85 0.52 7.45
N GLU A 70 -6.90 1.22 7.90
CA GLU A 70 -8.03 0.61 8.58
C GLU A 70 -8.75 -0.39 7.65
N GLY A 71 -8.90 -1.63 8.12
CA GLY A 71 -9.53 -2.72 7.38
C GLY A 71 -8.65 -3.38 6.32
N LEU A 72 -7.35 -3.04 6.23
CA LEU A 72 -6.34 -3.82 5.51
C LEU A 72 -5.74 -4.90 6.42
N ASP A 73 -5.25 -5.99 5.82
CA ASP A 73 -4.44 -6.98 6.52
C ASP A 73 -3.00 -6.47 6.64
N ILE A 74 -2.66 -5.95 7.82
CA ILE A 74 -1.41 -5.25 8.07
C ILE A 74 -0.18 -6.17 8.04
N PRO A 75 -0.20 -7.38 8.61
CA PRO A 75 0.81 -8.41 8.35
C PRO A 75 1.11 -8.61 6.85
N ALA A 76 0.09 -8.44 6.01
CA ALA A 76 0.14 -8.55 4.55
C ALA A 76 0.33 -7.21 3.82
N THR A 77 0.82 -6.16 4.50
CA THR A 77 1.04 -4.83 3.93
C THR A 77 2.42 -4.30 4.30
N ARG A 78 3.12 -3.68 3.35
CA ARG A 78 4.45 -3.06 3.53
C ARG A 78 4.44 -1.63 3.06
N CYS A 79 5.21 -0.77 3.71
CA CYS A 79 5.36 0.61 3.28
C CYS A 79 6.71 1.21 3.63
N VAL A 80 7.03 2.29 2.92
CA VAL A 80 8.25 3.09 3.05
C VAL A 80 7.93 4.56 2.79
N SER A 81 8.62 5.47 3.47
CA SER A 81 8.64 6.88 3.09
C SER A 81 10.06 7.43 3.25
N SER A 82 10.47 8.29 2.32
CA SER A 82 11.68 9.10 2.50
C SER A 82 11.40 10.24 3.48
N LEU A 83 12.46 10.91 3.91
CA LEU A 83 12.34 12.15 4.66
C LEU A 83 11.68 13.23 3.77
N GLY A 84 10.84 14.06 4.37
CA GLY A 84 10.15 15.19 3.75
C GLY A 84 8.68 14.95 3.48
N LEU A 85 8.04 15.97 2.90
CA LEU A 85 6.63 15.95 2.55
C LEU A 85 6.43 15.44 1.12
N PRO A 86 5.43 14.59 0.84
CA PRO A 86 5.10 14.18 -0.52
C PRO A 86 4.77 15.37 -1.44
N ALA A 87 4.17 16.43 -0.89
CA ALA A 87 3.91 17.67 -1.62
C ALA A 87 5.19 18.37 -2.14
N ASP A 88 6.32 18.16 -1.45
CA ASP A 88 7.63 18.70 -1.82
C ASP A 88 8.47 17.71 -2.64
N GLY A 89 7.87 16.60 -3.08
CA GLY A 89 8.54 15.57 -3.88
C GLY A 89 9.18 14.44 -3.06
N ALA A 90 8.95 14.38 -1.75
CA ALA A 90 9.36 13.20 -0.98
C ALA A 90 8.62 11.96 -1.47
N THR A 91 9.35 10.85 -1.50
CA THR A 91 8.87 9.61 -2.11
C THR A 91 8.36 8.64 -1.07
N TRP A 92 7.41 7.81 -1.48
CA TRP A 92 6.86 6.76 -0.65
C TRP A 92 6.26 5.68 -1.54
N ALA A 93 6.05 4.51 -0.93
CA ALA A 93 5.34 3.42 -1.55
C ALA A 93 4.64 2.55 -0.50
N VAL A 94 3.54 1.92 -0.92
CA VAL A 94 2.75 0.97 -0.14
C VAL A 94 2.46 -0.23 -1.02
N SER A 95 2.64 -1.44 -0.50
CA SER A 95 2.24 -2.68 -1.17
C SER A 95 1.40 -3.53 -0.23
N SER A 96 0.48 -4.29 -0.81
CA SER A 96 -0.38 -5.20 -0.07
C SER A 96 -0.61 -6.49 -0.86
N SER A 97 -0.65 -7.62 -0.17
CA SER A 97 -1.01 -8.89 -0.81
C SER A 97 -2.47 -8.89 -1.23
N LEU A 98 -2.70 -9.47 -2.40
CA LEU A 98 -4.00 -9.84 -2.92
C LEU A 98 -4.18 -11.35 -2.81
N SER A 99 -5.38 -11.83 -3.12
CA SER A 99 -5.65 -13.27 -3.22
C SER A 99 -4.75 -13.99 -4.23
N SER A 100 -4.26 -13.29 -5.27
CA SER A 100 -3.39 -13.84 -6.32
C SER A 100 -2.21 -12.93 -6.69
N GLY A 101 -1.44 -12.47 -5.70
CA GLY A 101 -0.20 -11.70 -5.92
C GLY A 101 -0.06 -10.53 -4.96
N VAL A 102 0.59 -9.47 -5.42
CA VAL A 102 0.75 -8.21 -4.65
C VAL A 102 0.36 -7.04 -5.53
N PHE A 103 -0.25 -6.02 -4.93
CA PHE A 103 -0.52 -4.74 -5.55
C PHE A 103 0.33 -3.66 -4.89
N CYS A 104 0.91 -2.81 -5.71
CA CYS A 104 1.88 -1.80 -5.30
C CYS A 104 1.44 -0.43 -5.78
N VAL A 105 1.56 0.56 -4.90
CA VAL A 105 1.30 1.98 -5.18
C VAL A 105 2.49 2.82 -4.74
N ASP A 106 2.87 3.80 -5.56
CA ASP A 106 3.93 4.75 -5.22
C ASP A 106 3.57 6.22 -5.45
N SER A 107 4.42 7.08 -4.90
CA SER A 107 4.37 8.54 -5.04
C SER A 107 4.41 9.05 -6.49
N SER A 108 4.92 8.27 -7.45
CA SER A 108 5.14 8.74 -8.83
C SER A 108 3.89 8.67 -9.70
N GLY A 109 2.91 7.83 -9.37
CA GLY A 109 1.98 7.41 -10.40
C GLY A 109 1.54 5.97 -10.35
N TRP A 110 2.42 5.10 -9.86
CA TRP A 110 2.27 3.69 -10.13
C TRP A 110 1.22 3.08 -9.22
N ALA A 111 0.40 2.21 -9.80
CA ALA A 111 -0.65 1.47 -9.10
C ALA A 111 -0.91 0.19 -9.90
N SER A 112 -0.16 -0.89 -9.61
CA SER A 112 -0.17 -2.09 -10.45
C SER A 112 0.24 -3.35 -9.68
N THR A 113 -0.12 -4.50 -10.24
CA THR A 113 0.38 -5.82 -9.82
C THR A 113 1.70 -6.21 -10.49
N LYS A 114 2.28 -5.31 -11.28
CA LYS A 114 3.54 -5.49 -12.01
C LYS A 114 4.43 -4.27 -11.86
N ASN A 115 5.75 -4.43 -11.97
CA ASN A 115 6.68 -3.31 -12.11
C ASN A 115 6.65 -2.71 -13.52
N ARG A 116 7.43 -1.65 -13.78
CA ARG A 116 7.43 -0.96 -15.08
C ARG A 116 8.03 -1.80 -16.20
N SER A 117 8.86 -2.77 -15.85
CA SER A 117 9.38 -3.79 -16.77
C SER A 117 8.34 -4.89 -17.07
N GLY A 118 7.14 -4.84 -16.48
CA GLY A 118 6.06 -5.78 -16.72
C GLY A 118 6.14 -7.08 -15.91
N VAL A 119 7.06 -7.18 -14.96
CA VAL A 119 7.23 -8.36 -14.08
C VAL A 119 6.21 -8.30 -12.94
N ALA A 120 5.47 -9.38 -12.75
CA ALA A 120 4.45 -9.47 -11.69
C ALA A 120 5.07 -9.55 -10.29
N TYR A 121 4.42 -8.90 -9.33
CA TYR A 121 4.75 -9.06 -7.92
C TYR A 121 4.10 -10.33 -7.38
N THR A 122 4.94 -11.29 -6.97
CA THR A 122 4.50 -12.61 -6.50
C THR A 122 4.57 -12.77 -4.99
N THR A 123 5.38 -11.97 -4.31
CA THR A 123 5.57 -12.01 -2.85
C THR A 123 5.72 -10.61 -2.28
N LEU A 124 5.23 -10.39 -1.06
CA LEU A 124 5.60 -9.22 -0.25
C LEU A 124 7.04 -9.40 0.17
N ASP A 125 7.96 -8.68 -0.48
CA ASP A 125 9.35 -8.72 -0.06
C ASP A 125 9.51 -8.03 1.30
N THR A 126 10.08 -8.73 2.27
CA THR A 126 10.45 -8.19 3.59
C THR A 126 11.72 -7.35 3.50
N ALA A 127 12.55 -7.56 2.48
CA ALA A 127 13.62 -6.64 2.07
C ALA A 127 13.03 -5.55 1.18
N PHE A 128 12.10 -4.80 1.74
CA PHE A 128 11.52 -3.59 1.15
C PHE A 128 12.60 -2.47 1.02
N THR A 129 13.89 -2.82 1.10
CA THR A 129 15.10 -1.97 1.12
C THR A 129 15.22 -1.02 -0.06
N VAL A 130 14.37 -1.17 -1.08
CA VAL A 130 14.18 -0.14 -2.10
C VAL A 130 12.74 -0.12 -2.59
N ALA A 131 11.79 0.25 -1.73
CA ALA A 131 10.41 0.41 -2.17
C ALA A 131 10.16 1.65 -3.07
N GLN A 132 11.18 2.47 -3.33
CA GLN A 132 11.23 3.35 -4.50
C GLN A 132 11.53 2.63 -5.83
N THR A 133 12.15 1.45 -5.79
CA THR A 133 12.61 0.69 -6.98
C THR A 133 11.86 -0.61 -7.19
N GLN A 134 10.97 -1.00 -6.27
CA GLN A 134 10.12 -2.18 -6.49
C GLN A 134 8.78 -1.82 -7.13
N CYS A 135 8.17 -0.67 -6.84
CA CYS A 135 7.04 -0.14 -7.63
C CYS A 135 7.47 0.36 -9.02
N ASN A 136 8.78 0.59 -9.20
CA ASN A 136 9.43 1.07 -10.41
C ASN A 136 10.01 -0.10 -11.20
#